data_AF-A0A929E109-F1
#
_entry.id   AF-A0A929E109-F1
#
_cell.length_a   1.000
_cell.length_b   1.000
_cell.length_c   1.000
_cell.angle_alpha   90.00
_cell.angle_beta   90.00
_cell.angle_gamma   90.00
#
_symmetry.space_group_name_H-M   'P 1'
#
loop_
_entity.id
_entity.type
_entity.pdbx_description
1 polymer ?
#
loop_
_entity_poly.entity_id
_entity_poly.type
_entity_poly.pdbx_seq_one_letter_code
_entity_poly.pdbx_strand_id
1 'polypeptide(L)' 'MPEGMSEQQERLFLLFKSAIDAERKAQDMYKKAMELTDDDEFKGVLKGFYQDEVRHERKLMDQYNKMVREFSITE' A
#
# COMPACT_ATOMS: atom_id res chain seq x y z
N MET A 1 -17.66 2.57 14.94
CA MET A 1 -17.86 1.54 13.89
C MET A 1 -18.88 2.10 12.92
N PRO A 2 -18.63 2.10 11.61
CA PRO A 2 -19.66 2.51 10.65
C PRO A 2 -20.73 1.41 10.58
N GLU A 3 -21.98 1.78 10.79
CA GLU A 3 -23.12 0.88 10.70
C GLU A 3 -23.36 0.50 9.22
N GLY A 4 -23.54 -0.79 8.92
CA GLY A 4 -23.99 -1.24 7.58
C GLY A 4 -23.05 -2.18 6.81
N MET A 5 -21.88 -2.52 7.34
CA MET A 5 -20.94 -3.45 6.70
C MET A 5 -21.15 -4.89 7.19
N SER A 6 -21.10 -5.88 6.29
CA SER A 6 -21.06 -7.30 6.66
C SER A 6 -19.69 -7.70 7.21
N GLU A 7 -19.62 -8.76 8.02
CA GLU A 7 -18.35 -9.26 8.57
C GLU A 7 -17.31 -9.57 7.47
N GLN A 8 -17.77 -10.04 6.30
CA GLN A 8 -16.90 -10.33 5.16
C GLN A 8 -16.30 -9.06 4.55
N GLN A 9 -17.10 -8.00 4.45
CA GLN A 9 -16.67 -6.71 3.94
C GLN A 9 -15.69 -6.04 4.93
N GLU A 10 -15.90 -6.17 6.23
CA GLU A 10 -14.99 -5.66 7.26
C GLU A 10 -13.62 -6.36 7.18
N ARG A 11 -13.63 -7.69 7.07
CA ARG A 11 -12.40 -8.46 6.88
C ARG A 11 -11.67 -8.03 5.61
N LEU A 12 -12.39 -7.81 4.51
CA LEU A 12 -11.79 -7.32 3.26
C LEU A 12 -11.16 -5.93 3.45
N PHE A 13 -11.87 -5.03 4.12
CA PHE A 13 -11.38 -3.68 4.41
C PHE A 13 -10.07 -3.70 5.22
N LEU A 14 -10.00 -4.53 6.27
CA LEU A 14 -8.79 -4.71 7.08
C LEU A 14 -7.64 -5.31 6.28
N LEU A 15 -7.92 -6.21 5.33
CA LEU A 15 -6.91 -6.77 4.43
C LEU A 15 -6.35 -5.71 3.48
N PHE A 16 -7.19 -4.84 2.90
CA PHE A 16 -6.72 -3.72 2.06
C PHE A 16 -5.85 -2.76 2.85
N LYS A 17 -6.26 -2.39 4.07
CA LYS A 17 -5.44 -1.55 4.96
C LYS A 17 -4.08 -2.20 5.25
N SER A 18 -4.07 -3.49 5.56
CA SER A 18 -2.84 -4.25 5.81
C SER A 18 -1.93 -4.31 4.57
N ALA A 19 -2.51 -4.45 3.37
CA ALA A 19 -1.75 -4.43 2.12
C ALA A 19 -1.10 -3.07 1.87
N ILE A 20 -1.81 -1.96 2.08
CA ILE A 20 -1.26 -0.60 1.97
C ILE A 20 -0.07 -0.40 2.92
N ASP A 21 -0.18 -0.87 4.17
CA ASP A 21 0.91 -0.78 5.12
C ASP A 21 2.11 -1.65 4.73
N ALA A 22 1.89 -2.79 4.08
CA ALA A 22 2.96 -3.62 3.53
C ALA A 22 3.69 -2.92 2.39
N GLU A 23 2.98 -2.27 1.46
CA GLU A 23 3.59 -1.48 0.38
C GLU A 23 4.48 -0.36 0.93
N ARG A 24 4.01 0.36 1.95
CA ARG A 24 4.80 1.43 2.60
C ARG A 24 6.07 0.89 3.25
N LYS A 25 6.00 -0.27 3.92
CA LYS A 25 7.19 -0.91 4.51
C LYS A 25 8.17 -1.36 3.43
N ALA A 26 7.70 -1.90 2.31
CA ALA A 26 8.54 -2.29 1.19
C ALA A 26 9.23 -1.07 0.56
N GLN A 27 8.50 0.04 0.39
CA GLN A 27 9.07 1.31 -0.06
C GLN A 27 10.22 1.79 0.83
N ASP A 28 10.02 1.80 2.16
CA ASP A 28 11.05 2.20 3.12
C ASP A 28 12.27 1.25 3.10
N MET A 29 12.03 -0.04 2.92
CA MET A 29 13.10 -1.03 2.78
C MET A 29 13.95 -0.77 1.53
N TYR A 30 13.33 -0.52 0.37
CA TYR A 30 14.06 -0.24 -0.86
C TYR A 30 14.79 1.11 -0.81
N LYS A 31 14.23 2.13 -0.15
CA LYS A 31 14.94 3.39 0.13
C LYS A 31 16.22 3.16 0.91
N LYS A 32 16.13 2.44 2.04
CA LYS A 32 17.31 2.09 2.85
C LYS A 32 18.32 1.25 2.06
N ALA A 33 17.86 0.31 1.24
CA ALA A 33 18.75 -0.49 0.41
C ALA A 33 19.52 0.37 -0.62
N MET A 34 18.88 1.38 -1.22
CA MET A 34 19.55 2.33 -2.11
C MET A 34 20.62 3.18 -1.41
N GLU A 35 20.46 3.45 -0.12
CA GLU A 35 21.45 4.17 0.71
C GLU A 35 22.66 3.30 1.08
N LEU A 36 22.52 1.96 1.01
CA LEU A 36 23.55 0.99 1.42
C LEU A 36 24.40 0.46 0.25
N THR A 37 24.10 0.87 -0.98
CA THR A 37 24.82 0.39 -2.17
C THR A 37 25.48 1.52 -2.95
N ASP A 38 26.75 1.29 -3.32
CA ASP A 38 27.53 2.17 -4.19
C ASP A 38 27.44 1.77 -5.67
N ASP A 39 26.80 0.64 -5.97
CA ASP A 39 26.59 0.16 -7.33
C ASP A 39 25.38 0.88 -7.96
N ASP A 40 25.64 1.73 -8.96
CA ASP A 40 24.62 2.52 -9.63
C ASP A 40 23.64 1.68 -10.46
N GLU A 41 24.07 0.55 -11.02
CA GLU A 41 23.19 -0.37 -11.74
C GLU A 41 22.22 -1.02 -10.76
N PHE A 42 22.74 -1.53 -9.63
CA PHE A 42 21.92 -2.14 -8.60
C PHE A 42 20.99 -1.13 -7.92
N LYS A 43 21.45 0.10 -7.69
CA LYS A 43 20.62 1.21 -7.22
C LYS A 43 19.47 1.51 -8.20
N GLY A 44 19.70 1.39 -9.51
CA GLY A 44 18.68 1.47 -10.54
C GLY A 44 17.59 0.39 -10.40
N VAL A 45 17.99 -0.86 -10.15
CA VAL A 45 17.06 -1.97 -9.90
C VAL A 45 16.20 -1.72 -8.65
N LEU A 46 16.84 -1.34 -7.54
CA LEU A 46 16.14 -1.03 -6.28
C LEU A 46 15.16 0.15 -6.43
N LYS A 47 15.54 1.16 -7.21
CA LYS A 47 14.65 2.28 -7.55
C LYS A 47 13.44 1.82 -8.35
N GLY A 48 13.61 0.85 -9.25
CA GLY A 48 12.51 0.20 -9.98
C GLY A 48 11.51 -0.45 -9.03
N PHE A 49 12.00 -1.27 -8.09
CA PHE A 49 11.13 -1.89 -7.08
C PHE A 49 10.42 -0.86 -6.22
N TYR A 50 11.11 0.17 -5.74
CA TYR A 50 10.48 1.27 -5.00
C TYR A 50 9.33 1.92 -5.79
N GLN A 51 9.53 2.18 -7.08
CA GLN A 51 8.49 2.78 -7.93
C GLN A 51 7.29 1.85 -8.15
N ASP A 52 7.52 0.54 -8.24
CA ASP A 52 6.47 -0.46 -8.33
C ASP A 52 5.58 -0.44 -7.07
N GLU A 53 6.17 -0.43 -5.87
CA GLU A 53 5.40 -0.40 -4.62
C GLU A 53 4.65 0.93 -4.43
N VAL A 54 5.22 2.07 -4.87
CA VAL A 54 4.48 3.35 -4.91
C VAL A 54 3.25 3.25 -5.82
N ARG A 55 3.37 2.57 -6.97
CA ARG A 55 2.24 2.36 -7.88
C ARG A 55 1.21 1.41 -7.26
N HIS A 56 1.65 0.36 -6.57
CA HIS A 56 0.76 -0.58 -5.88
C HIS A 56 -0.01 0.10 -4.74
N GLU A 57 0.66 0.88 -3.89
CA GLU A 57 0.03 1.67 -2.84
C GLU A 57 -1.09 2.55 -3.40
N ARG A 58 -0.81 3.30 -4.49
CA ARG A 58 -1.82 4.17 -5.12
C ARG A 58 -3.05 3.39 -5.57
N LYS A 59 -2.85 2.26 -6.26
CA LYS A 59 -3.96 1.40 -6.71
C LYS A 59 -4.78 0.87 -5.54
N LEU A 60 -4.11 0.43 -4.46
CA LEU A 60 -4.79 -0.07 -3.26
C LEU A 60 -5.56 1.04 -2.54
N MET A 61 -4.98 2.24 -2.41
CA MET A 61 -5.63 3.41 -1.84
C MET A 61 -6.87 3.83 -2.65
N ASP A 62 -6.80 3.79 -3.99
CA ASP A 62 -7.96 4.09 -4.85
C ASP A 62 -9.11 3.11 -4.60
N GLN A 63 -8.81 1.80 -4.48
CA GLN A 63 -9.83 0.78 -4.16
C GLN A 63 -10.36 0.94 -2.73
N TYR A 64 -9.49 1.21 -1.77
CA TYR A 64 -9.87 1.45 -0.38
C TYR A 64 -10.82 2.64 -0.27
N ASN A 65 -10.48 3.77 -0.91
CA ASN A 65 -11.32 4.97 -0.92
C ASN A 65 -12.65 4.73 -1.62
N LYS A 66 -12.67 3.91 -2.68
CA LYS A 66 -13.91 3.50 -3.33
C LYS A 66 -14.80 2.70 -2.38
N MET A 67 -14.24 1.72 -1.66
CA MET A 67 -14.98 0.95 -0.65
C MET A 67 -15.51 1.86 0.47
N VAL A 68 -14.69 2.77 1.01
CA VAL A 68 -15.10 3.75 2.03
C VAL A 68 -16.34 4.53 1.58
N ARG A 69 -16.35 5.02 0.33
CA ARG A 69 -17.48 5.77 -0.25
C ARG A 69 -18.71 4.90 -0.45
N GLU A 70 -18.55 3.70 -1.01
CA GLU A 70 -19.67 2.78 -1.28
C GLU A 70 -20.36 2.31 0.01
N PHE A 71 -19.60 2.16 1.10
CA PHE A 71 -20.12 1.69 2.38
C PHE A 71 -20.39 2.81 3.40
N SER A 72 -20.31 4.09 2.97
CA SER A 72 -20.54 5.27 3.84
C SER A 72 -19.75 5.21 5.16
N ILE A 73 -18.51 4.73 5.12
CA ILE A 73 -17.64 4.66 6.29
C ILE A 73 -17.24 6.10 6.62
N THR A 74 -17.90 6.71 7.61
CA THR A 74 -17.39 7.91 8.27
C THR A 74 -16.20 7.50 9.14
N GLU A 75 -15.03 8.10 8.86
CA GLU A 75 -13.80 7.97 9.67
C GLU A 75 -14.01 8.49 11.11
#